data_AF-A0A819EK89-F1
#
_entry.id   AF-A0A819EK89-F1
#
_cell.length_a   1.000
_cell.length_b   1.000
_cell.length_c   1.000
_cell.angle_alpha   90.00
_cell.angle_beta   90.00
_cell.angle_gamma   90.00
#
_symmetry.space_group_name_H-M   'P 1'
#
loop_
_entity.id
_entity.type
_entity.pdbx_description
1 polymer ?
#
loop_
_entity_poly.entity_id
_entity_poly.type
_entity_poly.pdbx_seq_one_letter_code
_entity_poly.pdbx_strand_id
1 'polypeptide(L)'
;MPRNRQVAESFSMLNNSSIDQISFLCIYTIKNENRTALYIPLHSEFRDEDEVLILPYSSFQITKIIKDNYRRRIEIYLEECDTTSLDIQRSIL
;
A
#
# COMPACT_ATOMS: atom_id res chain seq x y z
N MET A 1 17.62 4.08 -12.37
CA MET A 1 17.07 3.36 -11.21
C MET A 1 16.06 4.29 -10.55
N PRO A 2 14.80 3.87 -10.30
CA PRO A 2 13.80 4.75 -9.70
C PRO A 2 14.17 5.10 -8.25
N ARG A 3 14.07 6.39 -7.89
CA ARG A 3 14.55 6.98 -6.62
C ARG A 3 13.93 6.35 -5.37
N ASN A 4 12.68 5.90 -5.47
CA ASN A 4 11.94 5.23 -4.40
C ASN A 4 12.59 3.91 -3.97
N ARG A 5 13.26 3.23 -4.92
CA ARG A 5 14.06 2.04 -4.60
C ARG A 5 15.28 2.41 -3.74
N GLN A 6 15.92 3.53 -4.03
CA GLN A 6 17.10 4.00 -3.28
C GLN A 6 16.73 4.47 -1.86
N VAL A 7 15.56 5.08 -1.68
CA VAL A 7 15.06 5.49 -0.36
C VAL A 7 14.66 4.28 0.48
N ALA A 8 13.96 3.29 -0.10
CA ALA A 8 13.67 2.05 0.60
C ALA A 8 14.97 1.29 0.99
N GLU A 9 15.97 1.29 0.10
CA GLU A 9 17.28 0.70 0.36
C GLU A 9 18.05 1.47 1.45
N SER A 10 17.97 2.81 1.50
CA SER A 10 18.69 3.61 2.51
C SER A 10 18.10 3.45 3.93
N PHE A 11 16.78 3.34 4.06
CA PHE A 11 16.13 3.04 5.34
C PHE A 11 16.51 1.64 5.87
N SER A 12 16.77 0.68 4.99
CA SER A 12 17.19 -0.66 5.40
C SER A 12 18.62 -0.72 5.96
N MET A 13 19.50 0.22 5.58
CA MET A 13 20.90 0.22 5.96
C MET A 13 21.22 0.94 7.29
N LEU A 14 20.31 1.77 7.80
CA LEU A 14 20.52 2.54 9.02
C LEU A 14 20.22 1.77 10.33
N ASN A 15 19.58 0.59 10.25
CA ASN A 15 19.20 -0.21 11.42
C ASN A 15 20.25 -1.25 11.85
N ASN A 16 21.53 -0.86 11.91
CA ASN A 16 22.62 -1.71 12.38
C ASN A 16 22.81 -1.65 13.91
N SER A 17 21.81 -2.07 14.67
CA SER A 17 22.03 -2.53 16.05
C SER A 17 21.08 -3.65 16.43
N SER A 18 21.64 -4.88 16.43
CA SER A 18 21.25 -6.08 17.18
C SER A 18 19.79 -6.56 17.12
N ILE A 19 19.65 -7.82 16.71
CA ILE A 19 18.44 -8.64 16.43
C ILE A 19 18.13 -8.65 14.93
N ASP A 20 17.97 -9.84 14.38
CA ASP A 20 17.53 -10.16 13.01
C ASP A 20 16.28 -9.36 12.61
N GLN A 21 16.43 -8.09 12.26
CA GLN A 21 15.38 -7.33 11.60
C GLN A 21 15.30 -7.85 10.17
N ILE A 22 14.47 -8.88 9.99
CA ILE A 22 14.04 -9.31 8.68
C ILE A 22 13.18 -8.17 8.13
N SER A 23 13.81 -7.25 7.42
CA SER A 23 13.14 -6.22 6.63
C SER A 23 12.42 -6.92 5.47
N PHE A 24 11.08 -6.83 5.48
CA PHE A 24 10.25 -7.26 4.37
C PHE A 24 9.82 -6.05 3.54
N LEU A 25 9.96 -6.14 2.23
CA LEU A 25 9.36 -5.17 1.31
C LEU A 25 7.87 -5.51 1.15
N CYS A 26 7.00 -4.68 1.71
CA CYS A 26 5.57 -4.78 1.51
C CYS A 26 5.15 -3.89 0.33
N ILE A 27 4.51 -4.47 -0.68
CA ILE A 27 4.01 -3.77 -1.85
C ILE A 27 2.50 -3.90 -1.91
N TYR A 28 1.81 -2.78 -2.00
CA TYR A 28 0.37 -2.74 -2.21
C TYR A 28 0.07 -2.46 -3.68
N THR A 29 -0.84 -3.24 -4.26
CA THR A 29 -1.43 -2.97 -5.57
C THR A 29 -2.91 -2.73 -5.37
N ILE A 30 -3.38 -1.52 -5.65
CA ILE A 30 -4.75 -1.10 -5.38
C ILE A 30 -5.48 -0.93 -6.71
N LYS A 31 -6.58 -1.66 -6.88
CA LYS A 31 -7.60 -1.34 -7.88
C LYS A 31 -8.58 -0.35 -7.23
N ASN A 32 -8.53 0.89 -7.69
CA ASN A 32 -9.39 1.99 -7.23
C ASN A 32 -10.38 2.34 -8.34
N GLU A 33 -11.64 2.61 -7.98
CA GLU A 33 -12.68 3.04 -8.96
C GLU A 33 -12.82 4.57 -8.99
N ASN A 34 -11.74 5.28 -8.67
CA ASN A 34 -11.63 6.74 -8.51
C ASN A 34 -12.59 7.32 -7.45
N ARG A 35 -12.86 6.58 -6.38
CA ARG A 35 -13.81 7.03 -5.35
C ARG A 35 -13.12 7.84 -4.25
N THR A 36 -11.97 7.37 -3.79
CA THR A 36 -11.20 8.01 -2.71
C THR A 36 -9.76 8.34 -3.08
N ALA A 37 -9.33 7.95 -4.28
CA ALA A 37 -8.00 8.29 -4.80
C ALA A 37 -7.99 9.69 -5.41
N LEU A 38 -7.07 10.52 -4.95
CA LEU A 38 -6.79 11.85 -5.47
C LEU A 38 -5.44 11.84 -6.18
N TYR A 39 -5.42 12.11 -7.48
CA TYR A 39 -4.17 12.34 -8.20
C TYR A 39 -3.65 13.75 -7.88
N ILE A 40 -2.45 13.84 -7.30
CA ILE A 40 -1.93 15.09 -6.72
C ILE A 40 -0.59 15.58 -7.32
N PRO A 41 -0.35 15.47 -8.65
CA PRO A 41 0.96 15.82 -9.22
C PRO A 41 1.28 17.32 -9.10
N LEU A 42 0.26 18.18 -9.06
CA LEU A 42 0.43 19.64 -8.98
C LEU A 42 0.73 20.12 -7.56
N HIS A 43 0.38 19.31 -6.57
CA HIS A 43 0.58 19.61 -5.15
C HIS A 43 1.85 18.95 -4.60
N SER A 44 2.36 17.91 -5.27
CA SER A 44 3.61 17.26 -4.90
C SER A 44 4.82 18.12 -5.25
N GLU A 45 5.84 18.06 -4.39
CA GLU A 45 7.18 18.56 -4.70
C GLU A 45 7.83 17.75 -5.83
N PHE A 46 7.40 16.49 -6.02
CA PHE A 46 7.91 15.55 -7.01
C PHE A 46 6.85 15.23 -8.07
N ARG A 47 6.67 16.17 -9.00
CA ARG A 47 5.59 16.11 -9.99
C ARG A 47 5.68 14.94 -10.97
N ASP A 48 6.84 14.32 -11.07
CA ASP A 48 7.14 13.17 -11.94
C ASP A 48 6.84 11.81 -11.30
N GLU A 49 6.42 11.78 -10.03
CA GLU A 49 6.19 10.53 -9.28
C GLU A 49 4.76 9.97 -9.41
N ASP A 50 3.91 10.56 -10.25
CA ASP A 50 2.52 10.16 -10.49
C ASP A 50 1.75 9.87 -9.17
N GLU A 51 1.93 10.77 -8.20
CA GLU A 51 1.47 10.55 -6.84
C GLU A 51 -0.05 10.52 -6.71
N VAL A 52 -0.54 9.51 -6.00
CA VAL A 52 -1.96 9.32 -5.67
C VAL A 52 -2.12 9.26 -4.16
N LEU A 53 -2.96 10.14 -3.62
CA LEU A 53 -3.34 10.16 -2.21
C LEU A 53 -4.68 9.45 -2.02
N ILE A 54 -4.70 8.44 -1.16
CA ILE A 54 -5.93 7.76 -0.74
C ILE A 54 -6.50 8.48 0.49
N LEU A 55 -7.78 8.85 0.46
CA LEU A 55 -8.40 9.52 1.60
C LEU A 55 -8.53 8.59 2.83
N PRO A 56 -8.55 9.14 4.06
CA PRO A 56 -8.80 8.36 5.26
C PRO A 56 -10.15 7.62 5.21
N TYR A 57 -10.24 6.50 5.92
CA TYR A 57 -11.44 5.64 6.01
C TYR A 57 -11.86 4.94 4.71
N SER A 58 -11.04 5.03 3.67
CA SER A 58 -11.20 4.23 2.45
C SER A 58 -11.16 2.75 2.79
N SER A 59 -12.14 2.00 2.27
CA SER A 59 -12.32 0.58 2.56
C SER A 59 -11.86 -0.26 1.40
N PHE A 60 -11.15 -1.35 1.73
CA PHE A 60 -10.54 -2.22 0.74
C PHE A 60 -10.80 -3.68 1.06
N GLN A 61 -11.18 -4.45 0.04
CA GLN A 61 -11.18 -5.90 0.10
C GLN A 61 -9.81 -6.42 -0.35
N ILE A 62 -9.23 -7.33 0.44
CA ILE A 62 -8.03 -8.06 0.04
C ILE A 62 -8.43 -9.13 -0.97
N THR A 63 -7.91 -9.04 -2.18
CA THR A 63 -8.21 -9.99 -3.26
C THR A 63 -7.13 -11.05 -3.41
N LYS A 64 -5.87 -10.73 -3.09
CA LYS A 64 -4.74 -11.66 -3.20
C LYS A 64 -3.59 -11.25 -2.31
N ILE A 65 -2.89 -12.24 -1.74
CA ILE A 65 -1.62 -12.06 -1.03
C ILE A 65 -0.58 -12.99 -1.65
N ILE A 66 0.57 -12.46 -2.06
CA ILE A 66 1.73 -13.22 -2.54
C ILE A 66 2.87 -13.03 -1.55
N LYS A 67 3.46 -14.13 -1.09
CA LYS A 67 4.62 -14.12 -0.20
C LYS A 67 5.82 -14.71 -0.94
N ASP A 68 6.86 -13.92 -1.11
CA ASP A 68 8.15 -14.35 -1.63
C ASP A 68 9.18 -14.25 -0.49
N ASN A 69 9.36 -15.36 0.22
CA ASN A 69 10.30 -15.42 1.35
C ASN A 69 11.76 -15.32 0.89
N TYR A 70 12.06 -15.74 -0.34
CA TYR A 70 13.41 -15.67 -0.88
C TYR A 70 13.83 -14.21 -1.11
N ARG A 71 12.93 -13.41 -1.68
CA ARG A 71 13.14 -11.97 -1.89
C ARG A 71 12.69 -11.10 -0.71
N ARG A 72 12.26 -11.72 0.40
CA ARG A 72 11.68 -11.03 1.57
C ARG A 72 10.63 -9.99 1.14
N ARG A 73 9.71 -10.38 0.26
CA ARG A 73 8.69 -9.50 -0.31
C ARG A 73 7.30 -10.05 -0.04
N ILE A 74 6.39 -9.15 0.32
CA ILE A 74 4.96 -9.44 0.41
C ILE A 74 4.25 -8.50 -0.54
N GLU A 75 3.41 -9.04 -1.42
CA GLU A 75 2.54 -8.26 -2.28
C GLU A 75 1.09 -8.46 -1.86
N ILE A 76 0.39 -7.35 -1.62
CA ILE A 76 -1.01 -7.35 -1.19
C ILE A 76 -1.81 -6.63 -2.27
N TYR A 77 -2.77 -7.34 -2.85
CA TYR A 77 -3.68 -6.81 -3.87
C TYR A 77 -4.99 -6.45 -3.18
N LEU A 78 -5.43 -5.22 -3.41
CA LEU A 78 -6.58 -4.59 -2.78
C LEU A 78 -7.53 -4.09 -3.86
N GLU A 79 -8.83 -4.20 -3.61
CA GLU A 79 -9.88 -3.57 -4.40
C GLU A 79 -10.71 -2.68 -3.50
N GLU A 80 -10.88 -1.42 -3.89
CA GLU A 80 -11.70 -0.46 -3.15
C GLU A 80 -13.17 -0.88 -3.15
N CYS A 81 -13.84 -0.77 -2.00
CA CYS A 81 -15.23 -1.19 -1.85
C CYS A 81 -16.07 -0.24 -0.98
N ASP A 82 -17.39 -0.26 -1.18
CA ASP A 82 -18.36 0.51 -0.40
C ASP A 82 -18.57 -0.11 0.98
N THR A 83 -18.30 0.66 2.03
CA THR A 83 -18.61 0.30 3.42
C THR A 83 -20.09 0.03 3.67
N THR A 84 -21.00 0.57 2.85
CA THR A 84 -22.44 0.33 2.93
C THR A 84 -22.85 -1.12 2.67
N SER A 85 -21.94 -1.96 2.14
CA SER A 85 -22.24 -3.36 1.84
C SER A 85 -22.06 -4.31 3.03
N LEU A 86 -21.38 -3.87 4.11
CA LEU A 86 -21.07 -4.70 5.27
C LEU A 86 -22.11 -4.58 6.41
N ASP A 87 -22.98 -3.57 6.39
CA ASP A 87 -23.97 -3.34 7.44
C ASP A 87 -25.30 -4.09 7.23
N ILE A 88 -25.55 -4.67 6.05
CA ILE A 88 -26.82 -5.36 5.75
C ILE A 88 -26.85 -6.81 6.28
N GLN A 89 -25.70 -7.41 6.59
CA GLN A 89 -25.64 -8.81 7.08
C GLN A 89 -25.60 -8.97 8.61
N ARG A 90 -25.59 -7.87 9.39
CA ARG A 90 -25.56 -7.93 10.86
C ARG A 90 -26.89 -7.58 11.54
N SER A 91 -27.95 -7.32 10.78
CA SER A 91 -29.28 -6.94 11.31
C SER A 91 -30.31 -8.08 11.32
N ILE A 92 -29.93 -9.30 10.97
CA ILE A 92 -30.80 -10.49 10.99
C ILE A 92 -30.16 -11.56 11.87
N LEU A 93 -30.05 -11.31 13.18
CA LEU A 93 -29.99 -12.30 14.24
C LEU A 93 -30.60 -11.71 15.52
#